data_AF-R5XCD5-F1
#
_entry.id   AF-R5XCD5-F1
#
_cell.length_a   1.000
_cell.length_b   1.000
_cell.length_c   1.000
_cell.angle_alpha   90.00
_cell.angle_beta   90.00
_cell.angle_gamma   90.00
#
_symmetry.space_group_name_H-M   'P 1'
#
loop_
_entity.id
_entity.type
_entity.pdbx_description
1 polymer ?
#
loop_
_entity_poly.entity_id
_entity_poly.type
_entity_poly.pdbx_seq_one_letter_code
_entity_poly.pdbx_strand_id
1 'polypeptide(L)'
;MGLFKTRVDENWKINYIKEFNEMRSEYEKKILSKQNEIDDLKKQLEELKCFRSNLRPKEKQIKDSDIESIKELRTQGLSYREISQQTSWSKATVCRVLNGVYD
;
A
#
# COMPACT_ATOMS: atom_id res chain seq x y z
N MET A 1 -55.18 24.27 45.01
CA MET A 1 -54.83 23.18 44.07
C MET A 1 -53.76 23.62 43.06
N GLY A 2 -52.55 23.97 43.49
CA GLY A 2 -51.52 24.56 42.61
C GLY A 2 -50.18 23.80 42.51
N LEU A 3 -49.92 22.85 43.40
CA LEU A 3 -48.60 22.20 43.54
C LEU A 3 -48.42 20.92 42.72
N PHE A 4 -49.50 20.35 42.17
CA PHE A 4 -49.43 19.08 41.43
C PHE A 4 -49.22 19.23 39.93
N LYS A 5 -49.60 20.38 39.33
CA LYS A 5 -49.41 20.63 37.88
C LYS A 5 -47.94 20.87 37.52
N THR A 6 -47.17 21.55 38.38
CA THR A 6 -45.76 21.87 38.16
C THR A 6 -44.84 20.65 38.15
N ARG A 7 -45.10 19.64 39.00
CA ARG A 7 -44.29 18.41 39.05
C ARG A 7 -44.40 17.55 37.78
N VAL A 8 -45.57 17.52 37.15
CA VAL A 8 -45.78 16.78 35.88
C VAL A 8 -45.08 17.51 34.72
N ASP A 9 -45.09 18.84 34.75
CA ASP A 9 -44.39 19.70 33.78
C ASP A 9 -42.85 19.66 33.88
N GLU A 10 -42.30 19.38 35.06
CA GLU A 10 -40.86 19.17 35.22
C GLU A 10 -40.43 17.77 34.76
N ASN A 11 -41.31 16.79 34.90
CA ASN A 11 -40.98 15.39 34.61
C ASN A 11 -40.78 15.12 33.10
N TRP A 12 -41.54 15.78 32.23
CA TRP A 12 -41.34 15.63 30.77
C TRP A 12 -40.04 16.29 30.30
N LYS A 13 -39.64 17.42 30.91
CA LYS A 13 -38.36 18.07 30.60
C LYS A 13 -37.19 17.19 31.00
N ILE A 14 -37.25 16.57 32.18
CA ILE A 14 -36.24 15.64 32.66
C ILE A 14 -36.12 14.43 31.74
N ASN A 15 -37.25 13.83 31.34
CA ASN A 15 -37.25 12.71 30.40
C ASN A 15 -36.69 13.10 29.03
N TYR A 16 -37.10 14.25 28.48
CA TYR A 16 -36.57 14.76 27.21
C TYR A 16 -35.06 14.97 27.25
N ILE A 17 -34.54 15.60 28.32
CA ILE A 17 -33.09 15.80 28.49
C ILE A 17 -32.36 14.46 28.57
N LYS A 18 -32.94 13.47 29.28
CA LYS A 18 -32.37 12.14 29.41
C LYS A 18 -32.29 11.42 28.06
N GLU A 19 -33.39 11.37 27.31
CA GLU A 19 -33.46 10.77 25.98
C GLU A 19 -32.50 11.47 25.00
N PHE A 20 -32.42 12.80 25.05
CA PHE A 20 -31.49 13.57 24.23
C PHE A 20 -30.03 13.23 24.54
N ASN A 21 -29.67 13.14 25.82
CA ASN A 21 -28.31 12.79 26.24
C ASN A 21 -27.96 11.34 25.86
N GLU A 22 -28.90 10.42 25.97
CA GLU A 22 -28.74 9.03 25.53
C GLU A 22 -28.48 8.96 24.02
N MET A 23 -29.32 9.61 23.21
CA MET A 23 -29.11 9.69 21.76
C MET A 23 -27.75 10.32 21.42
N ARG A 24 -27.38 11.42 22.08
CA ARG A 24 -26.10 12.07 21.86
C ARG A 24 -24.93 11.13 22.18
N SER A 25 -25.00 10.41 23.31
CA SER A 25 -23.97 9.45 23.69
C SER A 25 -23.82 8.32 22.67
N GLU A 26 -24.93 7.82 22.11
CA GLU A 26 -24.88 6.82 21.04
C GLU A 26 -24.22 7.34 19.77
N TYR A 27 -24.52 8.58 19.37
CA TYR A 27 -23.87 9.20 18.21
C TYR A 27 -22.38 9.42 18.44
N GLU A 28 -21.99 9.90 19.62
CA GLU A 28 -20.58 10.07 20.00
C GLU A 28 -19.83 8.72 19.94
N LYS A 29 -20.44 7.63 20.44
CA LYS A 29 -19.88 6.27 20.32
C LYS A 29 -19.72 5.82 18.86
N LYS A 30 -20.72 6.06 18.02
CA LYS A 30 -20.65 5.70 16.58
C LYS A 30 -19.55 6.48 15.86
N ILE A 31 -19.41 7.77 16.16
CA ILE A 31 -18.36 8.62 15.60
C ILE A 31 -16.99 8.10 16.02
N LEU A 32 -16.80 7.82 17.31
CA LEU A 32 -15.56 7.28 17.84
C LEU A 32 -15.19 5.93 17.21
N SER A 33 -16.16 5.02 17.07
CA SER A 33 -15.94 3.73 16.41
C SER A 33 -15.48 3.88 14.96
N LYS A 34 -16.11 4.80 14.21
CA LYS A 34 -15.71 5.08 12.82
C LYS A 34 -14.34 5.72 12.74
N GLN A 35 -14.00 6.60 13.69
CA GLN A 35 -12.68 7.22 13.74
C GLN A 35 -11.59 6.18 13.97
N ASN A 36 -11.80 5.24 14.90
CA ASN A 36 -10.87 4.14 15.15
C ASN A 36 -10.69 3.26 13.90
N GLU A 37 -11.77 2.93 13.19
CA GLU A 37 -11.71 2.15 11.95
C GLU A 37 -10.90 2.88 10.85
N ILE A 38 -11.09 4.19 10.71
CA ILE A 38 -10.31 5.02 9.77
C ILE A 38 -8.82 4.96 10.12
N ASP A 39 -8.48 5.05 11.40
CA ASP A 39 -7.09 5.08 11.84
C ASP A 39 -6.41 3.71 11.69
N ASP A 40 -7.13 2.61 11.95
CA ASP A 40 -6.66 1.25 11.68
C ASP A 40 -6.42 1.01 10.18
N LEU A 41 -7.36 1.44 9.33
CA LEU A 41 -7.22 1.31 7.88
C LEU A 41 -6.04 2.13 7.34
N LYS A 42 -5.82 3.34 7.87
CA LYS A 42 -4.63 4.15 7.52
C LYS A 42 -3.34 3.45 7.91
N LYS A 43 -3.29 2.83 9.09
CA LYS A 43 -2.12 2.07 9.55
C LYS A 43 -1.82 0.88 8.62
N GLN A 44 -2.84 0.11 8.28
CA GLN A 44 -2.69 -1.02 7.33
C GLN A 44 -2.21 -0.56 5.95
N LEU A 45 -2.72 0.55 5.44
CA LEU A 45 -2.26 1.12 4.17
C LEU A 45 -0.78 1.51 4.22
N GLU A 46 -0.32 2.08 5.33
CA GLU A 46 1.08 2.48 5.48
C GLU A 46 2.01 1.25 5.57
N GLU A 47 1.60 0.21 6.30
CA GLU A 47 2.30 -1.08 6.36
C GLU A 47 2.40 -1.72 4.96
N LEU A 48 1.30 -1.71 4.19
CA LEU A 48 1.29 -2.24 2.82
C LEU A 48 2.15 -1.42 1.85
N LYS A 49 2.20 -0.09 1.99
CA LYS A 49 3.11 0.74 1.17
C LYS A 49 4.57 0.39 1.43
N CYS A 50 4.95 0.23 2.71
CA CYS A 50 6.30 -0.20 3.10
C CYS A 50 6.63 -1.61 2.58
N PHE A 51 5.64 -2.52 2.53
CA PHE A 51 5.85 -3.83 1.94
C PHE A 51 6.00 -3.77 0.42
N ARG A 52 5.18 -2.98 -0.28
CA ARG A 52 5.26 -2.79 -1.73
C ARG A 52 6.55 -2.12 -2.19
N SER A 53 7.18 -1.26 -1.38
CA SER A 53 8.51 -0.73 -1.72
C SER A 53 9.57 -1.82 -1.79
N ASN A 54 9.42 -2.92 -1.04
CA ASN A 54 10.36 -4.05 -1.06
C ASN A 54 10.12 -5.04 -2.21
N LEU A 55 8.98 -4.95 -2.89
CA LEU A 55 8.60 -5.79 -4.03
C LEU A 55 8.77 -5.10 -5.39
N ARG A 56 9.45 -3.94 -5.43
CA ARG A 56 9.76 -3.30 -6.70
C ARG A 56 10.56 -4.27 -7.57
N PRO A 57 10.20 -4.45 -8.86
CA PRO A 57 11.01 -5.22 -9.78
C PRO A 57 12.46 -4.74 -9.69
N LYS A 58 13.39 -5.68 -9.52
CA LYS A 58 14.82 -5.35 -9.43
C LYS A 58 15.19 -4.55 -10.68
N GLU A 59 15.73 -3.35 -10.48
CA GLU A 59 16.12 -2.48 -11.59
C GLU A 59 17.11 -3.19 -12.52
N LYS A 60 17.07 -2.84 -13.81
CA LYS A 60 17.97 -3.37 -14.83
C LYS A 60 19.41 -3.15 -14.38
N GLN A 61 20.09 -4.23 -13.99
CA GLN A 61 21.48 -4.16 -13.48
C GLN A 61 22.51 -4.10 -14.61
N ILE A 62 22.14 -4.55 -15.81
CA ILE A 62 23.02 -4.56 -16.98
C ILE A 62 22.96 -3.19 -17.68
N LYS A 63 24.13 -2.62 -17.99
CA LYS A 63 24.22 -1.34 -18.70
C LYS A 63 24.00 -1.54 -20.20
N ASP A 64 23.61 -0.48 -20.89
CA ASP A 64 23.41 -0.53 -22.35
C ASP A 64 24.72 -0.82 -23.09
N SER A 65 25.86 -0.34 -22.59
CA SER A 65 27.20 -0.67 -23.11
C SER A 65 27.52 -2.18 -23.05
N ASP A 66 27.08 -2.86 -21.98
CA ASP A 66 27.29 -4.30 -21.83
C ASP A 66 26.38 -5.07 -22.79
N ILE A 67 25.18 -4.55 -23.07
CA ILE A 67 24.25 -5.11 -24.05
C ILE A 67 24.83 -5.01 -25.46
N GLU A 68 25.35 -3.85 -25.84
CA GLU A 68 26.04 -3.65 -27.12
C GLU A 68 27.24 -4.59 -27.24
N SER A 69 28.06 -4.69 -26.21
CA SER A 69 29.21 -5.60 -26.18
C SER A 69 28.78 -7.05 -26.41
N ILE A 70 27.73 -7.53 -25.74
CA ILE A 70 27.21 -8.90 -25.93
C ILE A 70 26.71 -9.12 -27.37
N LYS A 71 26.02 -8.12 -27.96
CA LYS A 71 25.53 -8.20 -29.34
C LYS A 71 26.69 -8.23 -30.33
N GLU A 72 27.72 -7.40 -30.15
CA GLU A 72 28.93 -7.40 -30.98
C GLU A 72 29.71 -8.71 -30.89
N LEU A 73 29.91 -9.25 -29.69
CA LEU A 73 30.58 -10.54 -29.53
C LEU A 73 29.79 -11.67 -30.21
N ARG A 74 28.46 -11.57 -30.26
CA ARG A 74 27.63 -12.52 -30.99
C ARG A 74 27.76 -12.38 -32.50
N THR A 75 27.88 -11.15 -33.04
CA THR A 75 28.12 -10.95 -34.48
C THR A 75 29.52 -11.41 -34.90
N GLN A 76 30.49 -11.35 -33.98
CA GLN A 76 31.83 -11.95 -34.16
C GLN A 76 31.83 -13.49 -34.12
N GLY A 77 30.69 -14.14 -33.91
CA GLY A 77 30.53 -15.59 -33.97
C GLY A 77 30.85 -16.33 -32.68
N LEU A 78 31.11 -15.61 -31.58
CA LEU A 78 31.41 -16.23 -30.29
C LEU A 78 30.21 -17.00 -29.73
N SER A 79 30.50 -18.08 -29.02
CA SER A 79 29.51 -18.88 -28.31
C SER A 79 29.05 -18.18 -27.03
N TYR A 80 27.85 -18.52 -26.55
CA TYR A 80 27.32 -18.04 -25.27
C TYR A 80 28.27 -18.25 -24.09
N ARG A 81 29.12 -19.29 -24.14
CA ARG A 81 30.12 -19.58 -23.11
C ARG A 81 31.27 -18.58 -23.15
N GLU A 82 31.78 -18.28 -24.33
CA GLU A 82 32.90 -17.34 -24.51
C GLU A 82 32.46 -15.91 -24.19
N ILE A 83 31.26 -15.52 -24.64
CA ILE A 83 30.67 -14.21 -24.30
C ILE A 83 30.51 -14.06 -22.78
N SER A 84 30.03 -15.11 -22.11
CA SER A 84 29.89 -15.12 -20.65
C SER A 84 31.23 -14.97 -19.93
N GLN A 85 32.30 -15.58 -20.46
CA GLN A 85 33.64 -15.45 -19.90
C GLN A 85 34.24 -14.06 -20.12
N GLN A 86 34.03 -13.44 -21.28
CA GLN A 86 34.57 -12.10 -21.58
C GLN A 86 33.82 -10.99 -20.84
N THR A 87 32.49 -11.07 -20.79
CA THR A 87 31.64 -10.00 -20.23
C THR A 87 31.38 -10.16 -18.74
N SER A 88 31.84 -11.26 -18.12
CA SER A 88 31.56 -11.64 -16.73
C SER A 88 30.07 -11.78 -16.39
N TRP A 89 29.18 -11.73 -17.39
CA TRP A 89 27.75 -11.96 -17.23
C TRP A 89 27.42 -13.44 -17.33
N SER A 90 26.41 -13.88 -16.59
CA SER A 90 25.93 -15.25 -16.66
C SER A 90 25.41 -15.59 -18.06
N LYS A 91 25.53 -16.85 -18.48
CA LYS A 91 24.95 -17.34 -19.74
C LYS A 91 23.45 -17.02 -19.86
N ALA A 92 22.71 -17.00 -18.75
CA ALA A 92 21.30 -16.64 -18.72
C ALA A 92 21.08 -15.16 -19.06
N THR A 93 21.92 -14.27 -18.53
CA THR A 93 21.89 -12.84 -18.85
C THR A 93 22.19 -12.63 -20.34
N VAL A 94 23.26 -13.26 -20.85
CA VAL A 94 23.63 -13.22 -22.28
C VAL A 94 22.48 -13.70 -23.17
N CYS A 95 21.81 -14.80 -22.79
CA CYS A 95 20.65 -15.31 -23.53
C CYS A 95 19.48 -14.32 -23.54
N ARG A 96 19.15 -13.70 -22.40
CA ARG A 96 18.10 -12.68 -22.31
C ARG A 96 18.41 -11.46 -23.18
N VAL A 97 19.67 -11.00 -23.19
CA VAL A 97 20.11 -9.89 -24.03
C VAL A 97 19.94 -10.22 -25.51
N LEU A 98 20.42 -11.39 -25.94
CA LEU A 98 20.34 -11.81 -27.35
C LEU A 98 18.90 -12.09 -27.82
N ASN A 99 17.99 -12.40 -26.89
CA ASN A 99 16.56 -12.57 -27.17
C ASN A 99 15.75 -11.26 -27.09
N GLY A 100 16.40 -10.10 -26.91
CA GLY A 100 15.72 -8.79 -26.90
C GLY A 100 14.94 -8.47 -25.62
N VAL A 101 15.23 -9.14 -24.49
CA VAL A 101 14.54 -8.88 -23.20
C VAL A 101 14.90 -7.50 -22.62
N TYR A 102 16.00 -6.91 -23.07
CA TYR A 102 16.53 -5.64 -22.57
C TYR A 102 16.64 -4.55 -23.65
N ASP A 103 16.01 -4.77 -24.81
CA ASP A 103 15.89 -3.78 -25.90
C ASP A 103 14.89 -2.67 -25.55
#